data_AF-R6D859-F1
#
_entry.id   AF-R6D859-F1
#
_cell.length_a   1.000
_cell.length_b   1.000
_cell.length_c   1.000
_cell.angle_alpha   90.00
_cell.angle_beta   90.00
_cell.angle_gamma   90.00
#
_symmetry.space_group_name_H-M   'P 1'
#
loop_
_entity.id
_entity.type
_entity.pdbx_description
1 polymer ?
#
loop_
_entity_poly.entity_id
_entity_poly.type
_entity_poly.pdbx_seq_one_letter_code
_entity_poly.pdbx_strand_id
1 'polypeptide(L)'
;MTELERVDQAVEYFRRYDQKSSAIKQNRENQEYLKTYIHDEDYVVKNFQLTTKRAKALGISAGAGLVLFLLVYFITKIIIAAIVLGAFALIGISVFSVCLQHYRLTAAKQKQVEINEGITEQIEILKAREPQLIQDKENFRAGIEKRVPFISVDDRKYIGEIRKMIESGDAATAEDAAAMLEQKLLMDQFTNIMEQSEEKVYTAEENKERFGDPLELIKKKRKPLFRRKPKVQNA
;
A
#
# COMPACT_ATOMS: atom_id res chain seq x y z
N MET A 1 -6.82 13.64 44.54
CA MET A 1 -6.66 12.72 43.41
C MET A 1 -6.08 11.45 43.98
N THR A 2 -6.75 10.32 43.81
CA THR A 2 -6.19 9.01 44.17
C THR A 2 -5.11 8.62 43.14
N GLU A 3 -4.21 7.70 43.51
CA GLU A 3 -3.21 7.19 42.55
C GLU A 3 -3.88 6.52 41.33
N LEU A 4 -5.04 5.89 41.54
CA LEU A 4 -5.83 5.31 40.46
C LEU A 4 -6.40 6.38 39.51
N GLU A 5 -6.96 7.48 40.05
CA GLU A 5 -7.43 8.61 39.24
C GLU A 5 -6.30 9.27 38.43
N ARG A 6 -5.09 9.33 39.00
CA ARG A 6 -3.90 9.84 38.33
C ARG A 6 -3.49 8.96 37.15
N VAL A 7 -3.57 7.64 37.31
CA VAL A 7 -3.31 6.69 36.23
C VAL A 7 -4.41 6.75 35.17
N ASP A 8 -5.68 6.84 35.54
CA ASP A 8 -6.78 6.99 34.56
C ASP A 8 -6.65 8.29 33.75
N GLN A 9 -6.20 9.38 34.38
CA GLN A 9 -5.88 10.62 33.66
C GLN A 9 -4.72 10.43 32.67
N ALA A 10 -3.69 9.67 33.05
CA ALA A 10 -2.59 9.30 32.14
C ALA A 10 -3.07 8.46 30.96
N VAL A 11 -3.98 7.49 31.19
CA VAL A 11 -4.62 6.71 30.13
C VAL A 11 -5.34 7.62 29.12
N GLU A 12 -6.09 8.62 29.60
CA GLU A 12 -6.73 9.58 28.69
C GLU A 12 -5.73 10.39 27.86
N TYR A 13 -4.63 10.83 28.47
CA TYR A 13 -3.57 11.54 27.78
C TYR A 13 -2.95 10.68 26.67
N PHE A 14 -2.61 9.42 26.98
CA PHE A 14 -2.07 8.49 25.98
C PHE A 14 -3.07 8.18 24.86
N ARG A 15 -4.35 8.00 25.19
CA ARG A 15 -5.40 7.82 24.19
C ARG A 15 -5.47 9.00 23.22
N ARG A 16 -5.37 10.25 23.71
CA ARG A 16 -5.35 11.45 22.87
C ARG A 16 -4.08 11.54 22.01
N TYR A 17 -2.93 11.09 22.54
CA TYR A 17 -1.69 11.00 21.77
C TYR A 17 -1.83 10.01 20.60
N ASP A 18 -2.41 8.84 20.84
CA ASP A 18 -2.66 7.84 19.79
C ASP A 18 -3.67 8.32 18.74
N GLN A 19 -4.67 9.12 19.14
CA GLN A 19 -5.57 9.79 18.19
C GLN A 19 -4.82 10.76 17.28
N LYS A 20 -3.88 11.55 17.81
CA LYS A 20 -3.04 12.45 16.99
C LYS A 20 -2.13 11.66 16.04
N SER A 21 -1.53 10.56 16.51
CA SER A 21 -0.74 9.66 15.67
C SER A 21 -1.58 9.05 14.53
N SER A 22 -2.79 8.62 14.84
CA SER A 22 -3.74 8.07 13.87
C SER A 22 -4.18 9.11 12.83
N ALA A 23 -4.36 10.37 13.23
CA ALA A 23 -4.68 11.45 12.29
C ALA A 23 -3.55 11.68 11.26
N ILE A 24 -2.28 11.57 11.67
CA ILE A 24 -1.14 11.64 10.73
C ILE A 24 -1.18 10.47 9.76
N LYS A 25 -1.42 9.25 10.26
CA LYS A 25 -1.53 8.05 9.43
C LYS A 25 -2.66 8.20 8.40
N GLN A 26 -3.86 8.59 8.85
CA GLN A 26 -5.00 8.83 7.97
C GLN A 26 -4.72 9.92 6.93
N ASN A 27 -3.99 10.99 7.30
CA ASN A 27 -3.59 12.02 6.34
C ASN A 27 -2.70 11.46 5.22
N ARG A 28 -1.77 10.56 5.55
CA ARG A 28 -0.91 9.88 4.56
C ARG A 28 -1.70 8.91 3.69
N GLU A 29 -2.58 8.11 4.29
CA GLU A 29 -3.46 7.19 3.56
C GLU A 29 -4.37 7.95 2.58
N ASN A 30 -4.91 9.10 2.98
CA ASN A 30 -5.71 9.96 2.11
C ASN A 30 -4.90 10.49 0.92
N GLN A 31 -3.63 10.88 1.13
CA GLN A 31 -2.74 11.29 0.03
C GLN A 31 -2.52 10.15 -0.97
N GLU A 32 -2.30 8.93 -0.48
CA GLU A 32 -2.11 7.75 -1.33
C GLU A 32 -3.38 7.37 -2.08
N TYR A 33 -4.52 7.40 -1.41
CA TYR A 33 -5.82 7.13 -2.01
C TYR A 33 -6.15 8.11 -3.14
N LEU A 34 -5.93 9.41 -2.93
CA LEU A 34 -6.17 10.43 -3.96
C LEU A 34 -5.34 10.20 -5.23
N LYS A 35 -4.09 9.72 -5.11
CA LYS A 35 -3.24 9.40 -6.28
C LYS A 35 -3.85 8.33 -7.18
N THR A 36 -4.71 7.45 -6.66
CA THR A 36 -5.33 6.38 -7.46
C THR A 36 -6.28 6.91 -8.54
N TYR A 37 -6.77 8.14 -8.40
CA TYR A 37 -7.68 8.81 -9.34
C TYR A 37 -6.97 9.67 -10.39
N ILE A 38 -5.64 9.83 -10.26
CA ILE A 38 -4.84 10.53 -11.26
C ILE A 38 -4.63 9.57 -12.42
N HIS A 39 -5.14 9.95 -13.59
CA HIS A 39 -5.05 9.14 -14.80
C HIS A 39 -4.47 9.93 -15.96
N ASP A 40 -3.67 9.26 -16.78
CA ASP A 40 -3.11 9.83 -17.99
C ASP A 40 -4.12 9.89 -19.14
N GLU A 41 -3.74 10.54 -20.24
CA GLU A 41 -4.58 10.62 -21.42
C GLU A 41 -4.85 9.24 -22.04
N ASP A 42 -3.89 8.31 -21.95
CA ASP A 42 -3.99 6.98 -22.54
C ASP A 42 -5.08 6.15 -21.86
N TYR A 43 -5.19 6.24 -20.54
CA TYR A 43 -6.28 5.68 -19.75
C TYR A 43 -7.64 6.22 -20.22
N VAL A 44 -7.75 7.53 -20.42
CA VAL A 44 -9.00 8.16 -20.91
C VAL A 44 -9.36 7.67 -22.30
N VAL A 45 -8.39 7.60 -23.22
CA VAL A 45 -8.61 7.13 -24.59
C VAL A 45 -9.08 5.67 -24.59
N LYS A 46 -8.44 4.82 -23.79
CA LYS A 46 -8.79 3.40 -23.65
C LYS A 46 -10.19 3.21 -23.10
N ASN A 47 -10.53 3.93 -22.02
CA ASN A 47 -11.86 3.84 -21.40
C ASN A 47 -12.97 4.48 -22.25
N PHE A 48 -12.65 5.48 -23.07
CA PHE A 48 -13.64 6.11 -23.94
C PHE A 48 -14.11 5.19 -25.06
N GLN A 49 -13.32 4.18 -25.45
CA GLN A 49 -13.64 3.18 -26.49
C GLN A 49 -14.05 3.82 -27.83
N LEU A 50 -13.21 4.73 -28.34
CA LEU A 50 -13.50 5.53 -29.52
C LEU A 50 -13.81 4.66 -30.76
N THR A 51 -13.06 3.57 -30.96
CA THR A 51 -13.23 2.65 -32.10
C THR A 51 -14.61 2.00 -32.10
N THR A 52 -15.05 1.47 -30.96
CA THR A 52 -16.37 0.86 -30.79
C THR A 52 -17.50 1.87 -31.00
N LYS A 53 -17.34 3.10 -30.48
CA LYS A 53 -18.34 4.17 -30.65
C LYS A 53 -18.45 4.64 -32.10
N ARG A 54 -17.32 4.74 -32.82
CA ARG A 54 -17.30 5.05 -34.26
C ARG A 54 -17.96 3.94 -35.08
N ALA A 55 -17.67 2.67 -34.78
CA ALA A 55 -18.28 1.55 -35.47
C ALA A 55 -19.82 1.55 -35.31
N LYS A 56 -20.31 1.79 -34.09
CA LYS A 56 -21.76 1.94 -33.84
C LYS A 56 -22.35 3.12 -34.61
N ALA A 57 -21.68 4.27 -34.61
CA ALA A 57 -22.14 5.45 -35.32
C ALA A 57 -22.20 5.23 -36.84
N LEU A 58 -21.21 4.54 -37.42
CA LEU A 58 -21.20 4.17 -38.84
C LEU A 58 -22.34 3.22 -39.20
N GLY A 59 -22.63 2.24 -38.33
CA GLY A 59 -23.80 1.36 -38.49
C GLY A 59 -25.12 2.13 -38.50
N ILE A 60 -25.28 3.11 -37.61
CA ILE A 60 -26.47 3.99 -37.56
C ILE A 60 -26.56 4.83 -38.84
N SER A 61 -25.46 5.42 -39.31
CA SER A 61 -25.47 6.21 -40.55
C SER A 61 -25.85 5.37 -41.77
N ALA A 62 -25.37 4.12 -41.83
CA ALA A 62 -25.72 3.20 -42.90
C ALA A 62 -27.21 2.83 -42.90
N GLY A 63 -27.76 2.54 -41.72
CA GLY A 63 -29.21 2.32 -41.57
C GLY A 63 -30.02 3.56 -41.97
N ALA A 64 -29.64 4.74 -41.50
CA ALA A 64 -30.36 5.98 -41.79
C ALA A 64 -30.35 6.34 -43.28
N GLY A 65 -29.20 6.24 -43.95
CA GLY A 65 -29.10 6.50 -45.39
C GLY A 65 -29.91 5.49 -46.22
N LEU A 66 -29.93 4.22 -45.82
CA LEU A 66 -30.73 3.18 -46.49
C LEU A 66 -32.24 3.42 -46.31
N VAL A 67 -32.68 3.79 -45.10
CA VAL A 67 -34.08 4.15 -44.86
C VAL A 67 -34.48 5.35 -45.70
N LEU A 68 -33.66 6.42 -45.74
CA LEU A 68 -33.97 7.60 -46.54
C LEU A 68 -34.02 7.29 -48.04
N PHE A 69 -33.09 6.48 -48.54
CA PHE A 69 -33.11 5.98 -49.92
C PHE A 69 -34.44 5.28 -50.24
N LEU A 70 -34.83 4.29 -49.42
CA LEU A 70 -36.05 3.53 -49.64
C LEU A 70 -37.28 4.45 -49.61
N LEU A 71 -37.35 5.37 -48.65
CA LEU A 71 -38.47 6.29 -48.47
C LEU A 71 -38.65 7.18 -49.70
N VAL A 72 -37.58 7.81 -50.20
CA VAL A 72 -37.61 8.64 -51.40
C VAL A 72 -37.96 7.82 -52.64
N TYR A 73 -37.39 6.62 -52.79
CA TYR A 73 -37.66 5.75 -53.91
C TYR A 73 -39.12 5.28 -53.96
N PHE A 74 -39.71 4.88 -52.82
CA PHE A 74 -41.09 4.40 -52.80
C PHE A 74 -42.11 5.51 -53.08
N ILE A 75 -41.85 6.75 -52.63
CA ILE A 75 -42.74 7.90 -52.87
C ILE A 75 -42.62 8.41 -54.30
N THR A 76 -41.40 8.67 -54.77
CA THR A 76 -41.18 9.40 -56.03
C THR A 76 -40.97 8.48 -57.23
N LYS A 77 -40.57 7.23 -56.99
CA LYS A 77 -40.10 6.26 -58.02
C LYS A 77 -38.88 6.73 -58.83
N ILE A 78 -38.22 7.82 -58.42
CA ILE A 78 -37.01 8.35 -59.07
C ILE A 78 -35.76 7.81 -58.36
N ILE A 79 -35.08 6.87 -59.01
CA ILE A 79 -33.89 6.19 -58.45
C ILE A 79 -32.74 7.18 -58.19
N ILE A 80 -32.46 8.08 -59.14
CA ILE A 80 -31.32 9.01 -59.05
C ILE A 80 -31.47 9.93 -57.83
N ALA A 81 -32.65 10.52 -57.64
CA ALA A 81 -32.93 11.38 -56.49
C ALA A 81 -32.82 10.63 -55.16
N ALA A 82 -33.31 9.40 -55.10
CA ALA A 82 -33.19 8.54 -53.93
C ALA A 82 -31.73 8.24 -53.59
N ILE A 83 -30.88 7.93 -54.58
CA ILE A 83 -29.45 7.67 -54.38
C ILE A 83 -28.75 8.91 -53.83
N VAL A 84 -28.96 10.07 -54.44
CA VAL A 84 -28.28 11.32 -54.02
C VAL A 84 -28.63 11.66 -52.58
N LEU A 85 -29.93 11.62 -52.22
CA LEU A 85 -30.37 11.94 -50.88
C LEU A 85 -29.92 10.90 -49.85
N GLY A 86 -30.02 9.61 -50.18
CA GLY A 86 -29.54 8.53 -49.32
C GLY A 86 -28.04 8.61 -49.05
N ALA A 87 -27.24 8.84 -50.09
CA ALA A 87 -25.79 9.01 -49.98
C ALA A 87 -25.41 10.27 -49.18
N PHE A 88 -26.12 11.39 -49.39
CA PHE A 88 -25.91 12.61 -48.64
C PHE A 88 -26.16 12.42 -47.14
N ALA A 89 -27.25 11.75 -46.77
CA ALA A 89 -27.53 11.44 -45.37
C ALA A 89 -26.49 10.50 -44.76
N LEU A 90 -26.04 9.49 -45.51
CA LEU A 90 -24.99 8.56 -45.08
C LEU A 90 -23.67 9.29 -44.76
N ILE A 91 -23.19 10.12 -45.69
CA ILE A 91 -21.94 10.87 -45.54
C ILE A 91 -22.09 11.94 -44.46
N GLY A 92 -23.20 12.68 -44.46
CA GLY A 92 -23.46 13.75 -43.49
C GLY A 92 -23.50 13.22 -42.05
N ILE A 93 -24.28 12.16 -41.80
CA ILE A 93 -24.43 11.58 -40.46
C ILE A 93 -23.11 10.93 -40.00
N SER A 94 -22.38 10.26 -40.90
CA SER A 94 -21.10 9.62 -40.55
C SER A 94 -20.04 10.63 -40.16
N VAL A 95 -19.82 11.67 -40.98
CA VAL A 95 -18.84 12.75 -40.69
C VAL A 95 -19.21 13.46 -39.39
N PHE A 96 -20.48 13.88 -39.25
CA PHE A 96 -20.96 14.55 -38.04
C PHE A 96 -20.73 13.70 -36.79
N SER A 97 -21.05 12.40 -36.84
CA SER A 97 -20.90 11.52 -35.70
C SER A 97 -19.43 11.29 -35.31
N VAL A 98 -18.52 11.14 -36.28
CA VAL A 98 -17.09 11.01 -36.02
C VAL A 98 -16.54 12.27 -35.36
N CYS A 99 -16.90 13.45 -35.89
CA CYS A 99 -16.54 14.74 -35.30
C CYS A 99 -17.08 14.88 -33.86
N LEU A 100 -18.34 14.50 -33.63
CA LEU A 100 -18.95 14.55 -32.30
C LEU A 100 -18.24 13.65 -31.28
N GLN A 101 -17.86 12.43 -31.67
CA GLN A 101 -17.12 11.53 -30.78
C GLN A 101 -15.71 12.03 -30.48
N HIS A 102 -15.04 12.65 -31.46
CA HIS A 102 -13.77 13.33 -31.23
C HIS A 102 -13.91 14.49 -30.24
N TYR A 103 -14.91 15.35 -30.42
CA TYR A 103 -15.18 16.45 -29.51
C TYR A 103 -15.43 15.95 -28.07
N ARG A 104 -16.23 14.89 -27.91
CA ARG A 104 -16.48 14.27 -26.61
C ARG A 104 -15.22 13.66 -25.98
N LEU A 105 -14.34 13.07 -26.78
CA LEU A 105 -13.05 12.55 -26.29
C LEU A 105 -12.15 13.69 -25.82
N THR A 106 -12.05 14.77 -26.60
CA THR A 106 -11.28 15.96 -26.21
C THR A 106 -11.82 16.57 -24.92
N ALA A 107 -13.15 16.69 -24.78
CA ALA A 107 -13.78 17.16 -23.54
C ALA A 107 -13.51 16.22 -22.36
N ALA A 108 -13.52 14.90 -22.57
CA ALA A 108 -13.20 13.93 -21.53
C ALA A 108 -11.73 14.02 -21.09
N LYS A 109 -10.80 14.23 -22.03
CA LYS A 109 -9.38 14.49 -21.72
C LYS A 109 -9.22 15.76 -20.88
N GLN A 110 -9.85 16.87 -21.29
CA GLN A 110 -9.77 18.13 -20.57
C GLN A 110 -10.32 17.99 -19.14
N LYS A 111 -11.45 17.32 -18.98
CA LYS A 111 -12.03 17.05 -17.67
C LYS A 111 -11.10 16.22 -16.78
N GLN A 112 -10.40 15.24 -17.36
CA GLN A 112 -9.43 14.45 -16.62
C GLN A 112 -8.23 15.29 -16.18
N VAL A 113 -7.76 16.22 -17.01
CA VAL A 113 -6.70 17.17 -16.64
C VAL A 113 -7.13 18.03 -15.44
N GLU A 114 -8.32 18.62 -15.49
CA GLU A 114 -8.89 19.42 -14.39
C GLU A 114 -9.02 18.59 -13.09
N ILE A 115 -9.49 17.34 -13.19
CA ILE A 115 -9.55 16.42 -12.05
C ILE A 115 -8.16 16.13 -11.50
N ASN A 116 -7.18 15.87 -12.36
CA ASN A 116 -5.81 15.59 -11.94
C ASN A 116 -5.19 16.81 -11.24
N GLU A 117 -5.42 18.03 -11.75
CA GLU A 117 -4.97 19.28 -11.15
C GLU A 117 -5.61 19.47 -9.76
N GLY A 118 -6.93 19.39 -9.66
CA GLY A 118 -7.64 19.54 -8.38
C GLY A 118 -7.28 18.46 -7.34
N ILE A 119 -7.00 17.23 -7.77
CA ILE A 119 -6.48 16.17 -6.89
C ILE A 119 -5.05 16.50 -6.43
N THR A 120 -4.22 17.02 -7.34
CA THR A 120 -2.83 17.40 -7.01
C THR A 120 -2.80 18.52 -5.98
N GLU A 121 -3.66 19.53 -6.13
CA GLU A 121 -3.84 20.60 -5.15
C GLU A 121 -4.27 20.06 -3.78
N GLN A 122 -5.24 19.14 -3.74
CA GLN A 122 -5.65 18.50 -2.49
C GLN A 122 -4.52 17.72 -1.83
N ILE A 123 -3.73 16.97 -2.62
CA ILE A 123 -2.54 16.27 -2.10
C ILE A 123 -1.53 17.27 -1.53
N GLU A 124 -1.32 18.41 -2.19
CA GLU A 124 -0.42 19.46 -1.70
C GLU A 124 -0.90 20.05 -0.38
N ILE A 125 -2.20 20.33 -0.23
CA ILE A 125 -2.80 20.79 1.03
C ILE A 125 -2.58 19.75 2.14
N LEU A 126 -2.80 18.46 1.85
CA LEU A 126 -2.57 17.39 2.82
C LEU A 126 -1.09 17.26 3.22
N LYS A 127 -0.17 17.43 2.26
CA LYS A 127 1.28 17.46 2.52
C LYS A 127 1.67 18.67 3.37
N ALA A 128 1.12 19.85 3.09
CA ALA A 128 1.38 21.07 3.85
C ALA A 128 0.85 20.97 5.29
N ARG A 129 -0.24 20.24 5.51
CA ARG A 129 -0.83 19.97 6.83
C ARG A 129 -0.01 18.99 7.66
N GLU A 130 0.67 18.02 7.04
CA GLU A 130 1.42 16.98 7.72
C GLU A 130 2.45 17.50 8.76
N PRO A 131 3.34 18.47 8.45
CA PRO A 131 4.29 18.97 9.45
C PRO A 131 3.60 19.62 10.65
N GLN A 132 2.44 20.27 10.46
CA GLN A 132 1.66 20.84 11.56
C GLN A 132 1.09 19.75 12.48
N LEU A 133 0.60 18.65 11.91
CA LEU A 133 0.10 17.50 12.68
C LEU A 133 1.22 16.81 13.45
N ILE A 134 2.39 16.65 12.83
CA ILE A 134 3.58 16.09 13.50
C ILE A 134 3.98 17.01 14.65
N GLN A 135 4.08 18.32 14.42
CA GLN A 135 4.45 19.28 15.46
C GLN A 135 3.43 19.31 16.61
N ASP A 136 2.13 19.29 16.32
CA ASP A 136 1.08 19.21 17.33
C ASP A 136 1.18 17.92 18.16
N LYS A 137 1.47 16.78 17.53
CA LYS A 137 1.70 15.51 18.23
C LYS A 137 2.95 15.57 19.12
N GLU A 138 4.07 16.10 18.63
CA GLU A 138 5.31 16.20 19.42
C GLU A 138 5.19 17.23 20.56
N ASN A 139 4.53 18.36 20.33
CA ASN A 139 4.21 19.31 21.40
C ASN A 139 3.33 18.67 22.48
N PHE A 140 2.36 17.85 22.07
CA PHE A 140 1.52 17.10 22.99
C PHE A 140 2.32 16.03 23.76
N ARG A 141 3.26 15.33 23.09
CA ARG A 141 4.20 14.39 23.73
C ARG A 141 4.97 15.07 24.87
N ALA A 142 5.60 16.21 24.59
CA ALA A 142 6.34 16.98 25.59
C ALA A 142 5.45 17.46 26.75
N GLY A 143 4.16 17.72 26.48
CA GLY A 143 3.17 18.02 27.50
C GLY A 143 2.84 16.82 28.39
N ILE A 144 2.76 15.62 27.82
CA ILE A 144 2.51 14.38 28.57
C ILE A 144 3.70 14.05 29.46
N GLU A 145 4.92 14.09 28.95
CA GLU A 145 6.14 13.76 29.71
C GLU A 145 6.30 14.63 30.97
N LYS A 146 5.76 15.86 30.96
CA LYS A 146 5.73 16.74 32.15
C LYS A 146 4.62 16.40 33.15
N ARG A 147 3.50 15.85 32.68
CA ARG A 147 2.29 15.57 33.49
C ARG A 147 2.27 14.15 34.03
N VAL A 148 2.90 13.23 33.31
CA VAL A 148 2.98 11.80 33.59
C VAL A 148 4.46 11.45 33.74
N PRO A 149 5.04 11.64 34.95
CA PRO A 149 6.46 11.43 35.17
C PRO A 149 6.84 9.95 35.37
N PHE A 150 5.87 9.10 35.73
CA PHE A 150 6.11 7.71 36.10
C PHE A 150 6.20 6.75 34.91
N ILE A 151 5.82 7.15 33.69
CA ILE A 151 5.95 6.29 32.51
C ILE A 151 6.16 7.11 31.24
N SER A 152 7.03 6.62 30.36
CA SER A 152 7.31 7.25 29.08
C SER A 152 6.14 7.12 28.10
N VAL A 153 6.06 8.02 27.13
CA VAL A 153 5.07 7.91 26.04
C VAL A 153 5.32 6.66 25.17
N ASP A 154 6.57 6.21 25.08
CA ASP A 154 6.93 5.02 24.28
C ASP A 154 6.47 3.73 24.99
N ASP A 155 6.46 3.72 26.32
CA ASP A 155 6.03 2.60 27.15
C ASP A 155 4.54 2.64 27.50
N ARG A 156 3.79 3.62 27.00
CA ARG A 156 2.35 3.83 27.28
C ARG A 156 1.48 2.58 27.12
N LYS A 157 1.89 1.61 26.29
CA LYS A 157 1.18 0.32 26.12
C LYS A 157 1.06 -0.48 27.42
N TYR A 158 1.95 -0.25 28.38
CA TYR A 158 1.97 -0.92 29.68
C TYR A 158 1.22 -0.15 30.78
N ILE A 159 0.59 0.99 30.48
CA ILE A 159 -0.18 1.77 31.48
C ILE A 159 -1.28 0.94 32.14
N GLY A 160 -1.84 -0.03 31.41
CA GLY A 160 -2.81 -0.98 31.95
C GLY A 160 -2.24 -1.95 32.98
N GLU A 161 -0.94 -2.29 32.90
CA GLU A 161 -0.27 -3.10 33.91
C GLU A 161 -0.02 -2.28 35.19
N ILE A 162 0.44 -1.03 35.05
CA ILE A 162 0.57 -0.08 36.18
C ILE A 162 -0.78 0.07 36.89
N ARG A 163 -1.86 0.28 36.13
CA ARG A 163 -3.20 0.39 36.69
C ARG A 163 -3.58 -0.86 37.52
N LYS A 164 -3.33 -2.06 37.00
CA LYS A 164 -3.61 -3.32 37.69
C LYS A 164 -2.80 -3.50 38.97
N MET A 165 -1.52 -3.09 38.99
CA MET A 165 -0.68 -3.17 40.19
C MET A 165 -1.20 -2.26 41.32
N ILE A 166 -1.77 -1.10 40.97
CA ILE A 166 -2.40 -0.20 41.94
C ILE A 166 -3.76 -0.75 42.39
N GLU A 167 -4.58 -1.28 41.47
CA GLU A 167 -5.90 -1.88 41.79
C GLU A 167 -5.78 -3.11 42.69
N SER A 168 -4.76 -3.93 42.50
CA SER A 168 -4.47 -5.13 43.30
C SER A 168 -3.85 -4.81 44.66
N GLY A 169 -3.32 -3.61 44.85
CA GLY A 169 -2.59 -3.20 46.05
C GLY A 169 -1.13 -3.69 46.08
N ASP A 170 -0.63 -4.26 44.99
CA ASP A 170 0.78 -4.67 44.85
C ASP A 170 1.73 -3.46 44.89
N ALA A 171 1.26 -2.29 44.43
CA ALA A 171 1.98 -1.04 44.48
C ALA A 171 1.15 0.08 45.13
N ALA A 172 1.78 0.86 46.01
CA ALA A 172 1.14 1.96 46.71
C ALA A 172 1.02 3.24 45.86
N THR A 173 1.96 3.45 44.92
CA THR A 173 2.03 4.62 44.05
C THR A 173 2.24 4.24 42.58
N ALA A 174 1.90 5.15 41.67
CA ALA A 174 2.15 4.95 40.24
C ALA A 174 3.64 4.82 39.90
N GLU A 175 4.51 5.52 40.64
CA GLU A 175 5.96 5.42 40.54
C GLU A 175 6.48 4.04 40.97
N ASP A 176 5.97 3.49 42.07
CA ASP A 176 6.37 2.16 42.55
C ASP A 176 5.95 1.07 41.54
N ALA A 177 4.72 1.18 41.03
CA ALA A 177 4.20 0.28 40.00
C ALA A 177 5.04 0.35 38.71
N ALA A 178 5.48 1.55 38.33
CA ALA A 178 6.34 1.75 37.17
C ALA A 178 7.73 1.13 37.37
N ALA A 179 8.36 1.32 38.53
CA ALA A 179 9.66 0.72 38.83
C ALA A 179 9.60 -0.82 38.83
N MET A 180 8.54 -1.40 39.38
CA MET A 180 8.29 -2.85 39.33
C MET A 180 8.09 -3.34 37.90
N LEU A 181 7.38 -2.58 37.08
CA LEU A 181 7.19 -2.88 35.66
C LEU A 181 8.52 -2.81 34.89
N GLU A 182 9.34 -1.78 35.09
CA GLU A 182 10.66 -1.67 34.46
C GLU A 182 11.55 -2.85 34.80
N GLN A 183 11.58 -3.25 36.08
CA GLN A 183 12.31 -4.44 36.52
C GLN A 183 11.79 -5.71 35.84
N LYS A 184 10.46 -5.88 35.75
CA LYS A 184 9.84 -7.01 35.06
C LYS A 184 10.23 -7.06 33.58
N LEU A 185 10.14 -5.93 32.87
CA LEU A 185 10.53 -5.84 31.46
C LEU A 185 12.00 -6.15 31.23
N LEU A 186 12.89 -5.73 32.15
CA LEU A 186 14.30 -6.05 32.08
C LEU A 186 14.57 -7.55 32.24
N MET A 187 13.85 -8.21 33.16
CA MET A 187 13.96 -9.66 33.36
C MET A 187 13.41 -10.45 32.16
N ASP A 188 12.33 -9.98 31.54
CA ASP A 188 11.79 -10.56 30.31
C ASP A 188 12.79 -10.41 29.14
N GLN A 189 13.43 -9.24 29.00
CA GLN A 189 14.48 -9.03 28.00
C GLN A 189 15.69 -9.93 28.25
N PHE A 190 16.13 -10.04 29.50
CA PHE A 190 17.23 -10.93 29.87
C PHE A 190 16.89 -12.39 29.55
N THR A 191 15.69 -12.84 29.88
CA THR A 191 15.24 -14.22 29.59
C THR A 191 15.20 -14.48 28.09
N ASN A 192 14.65 -13.56 27.30
CA ASN A 192 14.66 -13.67 25.83
C ASN A 192 16.08 -13.71 25.25
N ILE A 193 17.01 -12.91 25.76
CA ILE A 193 18.42 -12.94 25.34
C ILE A 193 19.05 -14.28 25.73
N MET A 194 18.81 -14.77 26.95
CA MET A 194 19.31 -16.07 27.41
C MET A 194 18.81 -17.20 26.50
N GLU A 195 17.52 -17.27 26.21
CA GLU A 195 16.94 -18.26 25.28
C GLU A 195 17.52 -18.16 23.86
N GLN A 196 17.84 -16.95 23.38
CA GLN A 196 18.49 -16.76 22.07
C GLN A 196 20.00 -17.03 22.09
N SER A 197 20.64 -16.89 23.25
CA SER A 197 22.09 -17.03 23.46
C SER A 197 22.50 -18.40 23.99
N GLU A 198 21.55 -19.27 24.33
CA GLU A 198 21.79 -20.70 24.52
C GLU A 198 22.33 -21.27 23.20
N GLU A 199 23.66 -21.25 23.07
CA GLU A 199 24.38 -22.01 22.07
C GLU A 199 23.93 -23.46 22.24
N LYS A 200 23.20 -24.02 21.27
CA LYS A 200 22.84 -25.44 21.28
C LYS A 200 24.12 -26.25 21.48
N VAL A 201 24.29 -26.81 22.68
CA VAL A 201 25.40 -27.73 22.96
C VAL A 201 25.03 -29.04 22.27
N TYR A 202 25.45 -29.18 21.01
CA TYR A 202 25.22 -30.38 20.23
C TYR A 202 25.94 -31.56 20.87
N THR A 203 25.22 -32.67 21.03
CA THR A 203 25.82 -33.91 21.51
C THR A 203 26.87 -34.44 20.52
N ALA A 204 27.75 -35.33 20.97
CA ALA A 204 28.80 -35.91 20.12
C ALA A 204 28.23 -36.64 18.88
N GLU A 205 27.00 -37.12 18.95
CA GLU A 205 26.30 -37.78 17.85
C GLU A 205 25.75 -36.78 16.84
N GLU A 206 25.10 -35.70 17.28
CA GLU A 206 24.61 -34.63 16.39
C GLU A 206 25.76 -33.88 15.69
N ASN A 207 26.88 -33.70 16.38
CA ASN A 207 28.08 -33.12 15.77
C ASN A 207 28.71 -34.05 14.71
N LYS A 208 28.62 -35.37 14.88
CA LYS A 208 29.08 -36.34 13.86
C LYS A 208 28.21 -36.28 12.60
N GLU A 209 26.91 -36.03 12.72
CA GLU A 209 26.05 -35.82 11.55
C GLU A 209 26.36 -34.49 10.84
N ARG A 210 26.57 -33.41 11.59
CA ARG A 210 26.83 -32.07 11.03
C ARG A 210 28.21 -31.94 10.36
N PHE A 211 29.25 -32.49 10.97
CA PHE A 211 30.64 -32.33 10.50
C PHE A 211 31.23 -33.58 9.84
N GLY A 212 30.48 -34.70 9.86
CA GLY A 212 30.96 -36.01 9.44
C GLY A 212 31.84 -36.68 10.52
N ASP A 213 31.91 -38.02 10.49
CA ASP A 213 32.80 -38.74 11.40
C ASP A 213 34.27 -38.40 11.05
N PRO A 214 35.03 -37.78 11.98
CA PRO A 214 36.42 -37.41 11.75
C PRO A 214 37.30 -38.61 11.37
N LEU A 215 36.98 -39.82 11.85
CA LEU A 215 37.73 -41.04 11.53
C LEU A 215 37.53 -41.47 10.07
N GLU A 216 36.34 -41.27 9.51
CA GLU A 216 36.07 -41.55 8.10
C GLU A 216 36.72 -40.53 7.17
N LEU A 217 36.73 -39.26 7.58
CA LEU A 217 37.40 -38.17 6.84
C LEU A 217 38.92 -38.40 6.75
N ILE A 218 39.54 -38.87 7.85
CA ILE A 218 40.97 -39.22 7.88
C ILE A 218 41.26 -40.43 6.98
N LYS A 219 40.39 -41.45 6.97
CA LYS A 219 40.52 -42.61 6.08
C LYS A 219 40.39 -42.23 4.60
N LYS A 220 39.49 -41.31 4.23
CA LYS A 220 39.36 -40.80 2.84
C LYS A 220 40.59 -40.01 2.38
N LYS A 221 41.25 -39.25 3.26
CA LYS A 221 42.50 -38.52 2.93
C LYS A 221 43.71 -39.45 2.75
N ARG A 222 43.67 -40.68 3.26
CA ARG A 222 44.74 -41.69 3.15
C ARG A 222 44.67 -42.57 1.87
N LYS A 223 44.11 -42.09 0.75
CA LYS A 223 44.27 -42.82 -0.54
C LYS A 223 45.70 -42.62 -1.07
N PRO A 224 46.45 -43.69 -1.40
CA PRO A 224 47.84 -43.59 -1.83
C PRO A 224 47.96 -43.03 -3.26
N LEU A 225 48.66 -41.89 -3.41
CA LEU A 225 49.30 -41.53 -4.68
C LEU A 225 50.34 -42.61 -4.96
N PHE A 226 50.07 -43.58 -5.85
CA PHE A 226 51.07 -44.24 -6.72
C PHE A 226 50.38 -45.35 -7.52
N ARG A 227 49.93 -45.03 -8.74
CA ARG A 227 49.78 -45.98 -9.83
C ARG A 227 50.14 -45.31 -11.15
N ARG A 228 51.42 -45.40 -11.54
CA ARG A 228 51.86 -45.41 -12.93
C ARG A 228 53.06 -46.35 -13.04
N LYS A 229 52.86 -47.54 -13.63
CA LYS A 229 53.97 -48.31 -14.20
C LYS A 229 54.18 -47.83 -15.65
N PRO A 230 55.40 -47.51 -16.08
CA PRO A 230 55.66 -47.11 -17.46
C PRO A 230 55.60 -48.32 -18.40
N LYS A 231 54.93 -48.15 -19.55
CA LYS A 231 55.03 -49.06 -20.70
C LYS A 231 56.41 -48.85 -21.33
N VAL A 232 57.25 -49.88 -21.34
CA VAL A 232 58.45 -49.91 -22.18
C VAL A 232 58.04 -50.54 -23.52
N GLN A 233 58.12 -49.74 -24.58
CA GLN A 233 58.17 -50.17 -25.97
C GLN A 233 59.66 -50.29 -26.34
N ASN A 234 60.11 -51.46 -26.80
CA ASN A 234 60.63 -51.65 -28.15
C ASN A 234 61.30 -53.01 -28.33
N ALA A 235 61.19 -53.49 -29.58
CA ALA A 235 62.01 -54.50 -30.21
C ALA A 235 63.47 -54.04 -30.35
#